data_AF-A0A0C9VPG4-F1
#
_entry.id   AF-A0A0C9VPG4-F1
#
_cell.length_a   1.000
_cell.length_b   1.000
_cell.length_c   1.000
_cell.angle_alpha   90.00
_cell.angle_beta   90.00
_cell.angle_gamma   90.00
#
_symmetry.space_group_name_H-M   'P 1'
#
loop_
_entity.id
_entity.type
_entity.pdbx_description
1 polymer ?
#
loop_
_entity_poly.entity_id
_entity_poly.type
_entity_poly.pdbx_seq_one_letter_code
_entity_poly.pdbx_strand_id
1 'polypeptide(L)' 'FPRLYCLAMDYLPAQASSVPSERVFSGGGETDCRRRNRISPALFEQLQMLKFMLKKARLDFGEKWRFTDEDL' A
#
# COMPACT_ATOMS: atom_id res chain seq x y z
N PHE A 1 25.46 6.23 -8.28
CA PHE A 1 24.91 7.56 -7.94
C PHE A 1 23.91 7.46 -6.79
N PRO A 2 24.36 7.47 -5.52
CA PRO A 2 23.49 7.24 -4.38
C PRO A 2 22.38 8.31 -4.22
N ARG A 3 22.70 9.59 -4.48
CA ARG A 3 21.72 10.69 -4.39
C ARG A 3 20.59 10.63 -5.42
N LEU A 4 20.91 10.28 -6.68
CA LEU A 4 19.92 10.12 -7.74
C LEU A 4 19.01 8.91 -7.47
N TYR A 5 19.55 7.85 -6.87
CA TYR A 5 18.77 6.69 -6.48
C TYR A 5 17.76 7.02 -5.38
N CYS A 6 18.17 7.74 -4.33
CA CYS A 6 17.24 8.22 -3.29
C CYS A 6 16.14 9.11 -3.89
N LEU A 7 16.52 10.05 -4.75
CA LEU A 7 15.56 10.93 -5.43
C LEU A 7 14.55 10.12 -6.27
N ALA A 8 15.01 9.14 -7.04
CA ALA A 8 14.12 8.30 -7.82
C ALA A 8 13.14 7.51 -6.93
N MET A 9 13.61 7.02 -5.78
CA MET A 9 12.78 6.28 -4.82
C MET A 9 11.75 7.15 -4.10
N ASP A 10 11.99 8.44 -3.94
CA ASP A 10 11.01 9.35 -3.33
C ASP A 10 9.94 9.79 -4.33
N TYR A 11 10.34 10.08 -5.57
CA TYR A 11 9.47 10.71 -6.57
C TYR A 11 8.75 9.73 -7.50
N LEU A 12 9.34 8.59 -7.87
CA LEU A 12 8.68 7.62 -8.76
C LEU A 12 7.47 6.92 -8.10
N PRO A 13 7.47 6.62 -6.79
CA PRO A 13 6.30 6.04 -6.13
C PRO A 13 5.23 7.08 -5.78
N ALA A 14 5.54 8.38 -5.89
CA ALA A 14 4.58 9.44 -5.68
C ALA A 14 3.50 9.35 -6.77
N GLN A 15 2.34 8.84 -6.38
CA GLN A 15 1.32 8.50 -7.35
C GLN A 15 0.67 9.75 -7.94
N ALA A 16 0.73 9.88 -9.26
CA ALA A 16 0.17 11.03 -10.00
C ALA A 16 -1.37 11.02 -10.11
N SER A 17 -2.06 9.98 -9.63
CA SER A 17 -3.51 9.82 -9.81
C SER A 17 -4.25 9.46 -8.51
N SER A 18 -5.52 9.88 -8.41
CA SER A 18 -6.44 9.54 -7.30
C SER A 18 -6.98 8.10 -7.38
N VAL A 19 -6.66 7.35 -8.43
CA VAL A 19 -7.19 6.00 -8.71
C VAL A 19 -6.96 4.99 -7.57
N PRO A 20 -5.85 4.97 -6.82
CA PRO A 20 -5.68 4.07 -5.68
C PRO A 20 -6.61 4.41 -4.54
N SER A 21 -6.75 5.70 -4.23
CA SER A 21 -7.69 6.15 -3.21
C SER A 21 -9.11 5.74 -3.59
N GLU A 22 -9.53 5.95 -4.84
CA GLU A 22 -10.83 5.52 -5.34
C GLU A 22 -11.03 4.01 -5.25
N ARG A 23 -10.01 3.21 -5.59
CA ARG A 23 -10.08 1.75 -5.46
C ARG A 23 -10.18 1.29 -4.00
N VAL A 24 -9.48 1.96 -3.08
CA VAL A 24 -9.58 1.69 -1.63
C VAL A 24 -10.97 2.05 -1.12
N PHE A 25 -11.52 3.21 -1.50
CA PHE A 25 -12.87 3.64 -1.11
C PHE A 25 -13.97 2.74 -1.69
N SER A 26 -13.86 2.33 -2.95
CA SER A 26 -14.82 1.41 -3.58
C SER A 26 -14.84 0.04 -2.88
N GLY A 27 -13.66 -0.52 -2.56
CA GLY A 27 -13.56 -1.76 -1.80
C GLY A 27 -14.05 -1.63 -0.34
N GLY A 28 -13.91 -0.44 0.24
CA GLY A 28 -14.44 -0.10 1.55
C GLY A 28 -15.97 -0.06 1.58
N GLY A 29 -16.59 0.60 0.60
CA GLY A 29 -18.05 0.72 0.49
C GLY A 29 -18.78 -0.63 0.35
N GLU A 30 -18.15 -1.63 -0.25
CA GLU A 30 -18.66 -3.01 -0.29
C GLU A 30 -18.70 -3.66 1.11
N THR A 31 -17.71 -3.37 1.95
CA THR A 31 -17.55 -3.99 3.28
C THR A 31 -18.41 -3.29 4.34
N ASP A 32 -18.61 -1.98 4.18
CA ASP A 32 -19.36 -1.10 5.09
C ASP A 32 -20.88 -1.15 4.84
N CYS A 33 -21.32 -0.71 3.65
CA CYS A 33 -22.75 -0.51 3.39
C CYS A 33 -23.50 -1.77 2.92
N ARG A 34 -22.88 -2.59 2.05
CA ARG A 34 -23.60 -3.69 1.37
C ARG A 34 -23.85 -4.91 2.22
N ARG A 35 -23.00 -5.20 3.21
CA ARG A 35 -23.15 -6.35 4.11
C ARG A 35 -23.89 -6.07 5.42
N ARG A 36 -24.39 -4.84 5.66
CA ARG A 36 -25.05 -4.44 6.92
C ARG A 36 -24.23 -4.81 8.17
N ASN A 37 -22.92 -4.69 8.07
CA ASN A 37 -22.05 -4.89 9.21
C ASN A 37 -22.25 -3.71 10.16
N ARG A 38 -22.80 -3.93 11.36
CA ARG A 38 -22.89 -2.91 12.42
C ARG A 38 -21.51 -2.63 13.04
N ILE A 39 -20.52 -2.39 12.20
CA ILE A 39 -19.16 -2.07 12.61
C ILE A 39 -19.10 -0.56 12.83
N SER A 40 -18.49 -0.12 13.93
CA SER A 40 -18.31 1.30 14.15
C SER A 40 -17.35 1.90 13.11
N PRO A 41 -17.55 3.16 12.70
CA PRO A 41 -16.66 3.82 11.74
C PRO A 41 -15.17 3.75 12.13
N ALA A 42 -14.87 3.88 13.43
CA ALA A 42 -13.51 3.78 13.96
C ALA A 42 -12.90 2.38 13.78
N LEU A 43 -13.67 1.32 14.02
CA LEU A 43 -13.18 -0.06 13.84
C LEU A 43 -13.00 -0.38 12.34
N PHE A 44 -13.87 0.15 11.49
CA PHE A 44 -13.76 0.01 10.04
C PHE A 44 -12.48 0.65 9.49
N GLU A 45 -12.16 1.87 9.94
CA GLU A 45 -10.93 2.57 9.57
C GLU A 45 -9.68 1.76 9.95
N GLN A 46 -9.63 1.29 11.20
CA GLN A 46 -8.53 0.45 11.69
C GLN A 46 -8.36 -0.84 10.86
N LEU A 47 -9.47 -1.48 10.48
CA LEU A 47 -9.44 -2.68 9.64
C LEU A 47 -8.95 -2.40 8.22
N GLN A 48 -9.34 -1.27 7.61
CA GLN A 48 -8.82 -0.88 6.30
C GLN A 48 -7.32 -0.54 6.36
N MET A 49 -6.87 0.14 7.42
CA MET A 49 -5.44 0.39 7.65
C MET A 49 -4.66 -0.92 7.80
N LEU A 50 -5.16 -1.86 8.62
CA LEU A 50 -4.53 -3.17 8.81
C LEU A 50 -4.44 -3.97 7.50
N LYS A 51 -5.53 -3.98 6.72
CA LYS A 51 -5.56 -4.61 5.39
C LYS A 51 -4.52 -4.01 4.45
N PHE A 52 -4.38 -2.69 4.46
CA PHE A 52 -3.40 -1.99 3.62
C PHE A 52 -1.96 -2.26 4.08
N MET A 53 -1.69 -2.24 5.38
CA MET A 53 -0.38 -2.59 5.96
C MET A 53 0.04 -4.01 5.58
N LEU A 54 -0.86 -4.99 5.70
CA LEU A 54 -0.59 -6.37 5.29
C LEU A 54 -0.29 -6.47 3.79
N LYS A 55 -1.04 -5.74 2.95
CA LYS A 55 -0.80 -5.70 1.51
C LYS A 55 0.56 -5.09 1.17
N LYS A 56 0.94 -4.00 1.85
CA LYS A 56 2.26 -3.35 1.69
C LYS A 56 3.40 -4.28 2.13
N ALA A 57 3.25 -4.99 3.25
CA ALA A 57 4.24 -5.94 3.73
C ALA A 57 4.52 -7.09 2.75
N ARG A 58 3.54 -7.47 1.91
CA ARG A 58 3.73 -8.47 0.84
C ARG A 58 4.36 -7.90 -0.43
N LEU A 59 4.46 -6.58 -0.57
CA LEU A 59 5.04 -5.90 -1.73
C LEU A 59 6.47 -5.46 -1.37
N ASP A 60 7.40 -6.42 -1.29
CA ASP A 60 8.83 -6.12 -1.23
C ASP A 60 9.37 -5.93 -2.65
N PHE A 61 9.52 -4.67 -3.06
CA PHE A 61 10.10 -4.31 -4.35
C PHE A 61 11.64 -4.41 -4.37
N GLY A 62 12.26 -4.51 -3.18
CA GLY A 62 13.71 -4.57 -3.01
C GLY A 62 14.25 -5.99 -2.99
N GLU A 63 13.43 -6.99 -2.62
CA GLU A 63 13.83 -8.40 -2.54
C GLU A 63 14.54 -8.92 -3.80
N LYS A 64 14.03 -8.56 -4.98
CA LYS A 64 14.60 -8.98 -6.28
C LYS A 64 15.94 -8.33 -6.61
N TRP A 65 16.25 -7.19 -5.99
CA TRP A 65 17.45 -6.38 -6.27
C TRP A 65 18.46 -6.42 -5.11
N ARG A 66 18.25 -7.29 -4.11
CA ARG A 66 19.25 -7.57 -3.07
C ARG A 66 20.39 -8.36 -3.70
N PHE A 67 21.47 -7.68 -4.06
CA PHE A 67 22.74 -8.34 -4.34
C PHE A 67 23.30 -8.89 -3.03
N THR A 68 23.57 -10.19 -3.01
CA THR A 68 24.27 -10.82 -1.87
C THR A 68 25.78 -10.88 -2.17
N ASP A 69 26.61 -10.95 -1.14
CA ASP A 69 28.08 -11.10 -1.29
C ASP A 69 28.46 -12.37 -2.09
N GLU A 70 27.54 -13.32 -2.24
CA GLU A 70 27.69 -14.54 -3.04
C GLU A 70 27.52 -14.31 -4.56
N ASP A 71 26.96 -13.16 -4.96
CA ASP A 71 26.77 -12.76 -6.37
C ASP A 71 27.95 -11.93 -6.91
N LEU A 72 29.00 -11.71 -6.11
CA LEU A 72 30.20 -10.91 -6.44
C LEU A 72 31.38 -11.79 -6.91
#